data_AF-A0A932YXJ0-F1
#
_entry.id   AF-A0A932YXJ0-F1
#
_cell.length_a   1.000
_cell.length_b   1.000
_cell.length_c   1.000
_cell.angle_alpha   90.00
_cell.angle_beta   90.00
_cell.angle_gamma   90.00
#
_symmetry.space_group_name_H-M   'P 1'
#
loop_
_entity.id
_entity.type
_entity.pdbx_description
1 polymer ?
#
loop_
_entity_poly.entity_id
_entity_poly.type
_entity_poly.pdbx_seq_one_letter_code
_entity_poly.pdbx_strand_id
1 'polypeptide(L)'
;MMIPEDFSHLDRQVARLERALAVFGPRDQVRIRAARAFAARAHEGQERQGPGNIPYIIHPIRVACTIADEFGIRDADLVVAALLHDVMEDCGVTADVVRTKFGALVAQYVAALTWPKVGRAGKWELARAMLRQPRAVRLVKASDIIDNSRATWAITDRAKLLQWMYSYGHWGRAIVASVGAPATIFLNAALAKTTTLHFGNDPEPSLPPNNGKTRTIEMSGVRCQVSGVARYPIRTHLVTAADDLLALVRQYALPHLKPGDLLAISERIVAIVQQRAFRLADIHPSRWATFLARFVHKSPYGIGLARPETMELAIREVGLPRLLFAAAIAALTKPLGLRGMFYRIVGRNINAIDGPCEYTLPIPFSPPSKKGGAGGGARADASGSAQGFGERYAKLGPKDPARVAEHLAREVGVDIAIIDANDLGVNVLGVSEGVDRSFVRAAFKDNPLGQTNEQTPMAIVRAAS
;
A
#
# COMPACT_ATOMS: atom_id res chain seq x y z
N MET A 1 -6.58 -24.28 10.49
CA MET A 1 -7.28 -23.17 11.16
C MET A 1 -8.71 -23.62 11.39
N MET A 2 -9.21 -23.63 12.64
CA MET A 2 -10.58 -24.09 12.91
C MET A 2 -11.59 -23.01 12.51
N ILE A 3 -12.66 -23.42 11.82
CA ILE A 3 -13.79 -22.56 11.49
C ILE A 3 -14.54 -22.24 12.79
N PRO A 4 -14.78 -20.97 13.15
CA PRO A 4 -15.54 -20.66 14.35
C PRO A 4 -16.99 -21.18 14.21
N GLU A 5 -17.57 -21.68 15.31
CA GLU A 5 -18.90 -22.29 15.31
C GLU A 5 -20.00 -21.38 14.74
N ASP A 6 -19.85 -20.07 14.92
CA ASP A 6 -20.77 -19.05 14.39
C ASP A 6 -20.80 -19.01 12.84
N PHE A 7 -19.83 -19.63 12.17
CA PHE A 7 -19.73 -19.68 10.73
C PHE A 7 -20.08 -21.06 10.16
N SER A 8 -19.93 -22.13 10.94
CA SER A 8 -20.09 -23.50 10.44
C SER A 8 -21.53 -24.04 10.56
N HIS A 9 -22.37 -23.48 11.43
CA HIS A 9 -23.70 -24.06 11.72
C HIS A 9 -24.86 -23.15 11.27
N LEU A 10 -25.48 -23.51 10.15
CA LEU A 10 -26.65 -22.82 9.61
C LEU A 10 -27.79 -22.74 10.64
N ASP A 11 -28.13 -23.85 11.31
CA ASP A 11 -29.23 -23.89 12.27
C ASP A 11 -29.06 -22.90 13.43
N ARG A 12 -27.82 -22.70 13.89
CA ARG A 12 -27.53 -21.71 14.93
C ARG A 12 -27.77 -20.29 14.44
N GLN A 13 -27.40 -19.98 13.21
CA GLN A 13 -27.62 -18.65 12.62
C GLN A 13 -29.10 -18.40 12.32
N VAL A 14 -29.83 -19.43 11.87
CA VAL A 14 -31.28 -19.36 11.72
C VAL A 14 -31.95 -19.13 13.08
N ALA A 15 -31.56 -19.87 14.12
CA ALA A 15 -32.10 -19.67 15.46
C ALA A 15 -31.77 -18.27 16.02
N ARG A 16 -30.58 -17.73 15.71
CA ARG A 16 -30.23 -16.34 16.05
C ARG A 16 -31.14 -15.34 15.35
N LEU A 17 -31.38 -15.53 14.05
CA LEU A 17 -32.29 -14.67 13.30
C LEU A 17 -33.70 -14.74 13.88
N GLU A 18 -34.24 -15.93 14.14
CA GLU A 18 -35.59 -16.09 14.71
C GLU A 18 -35.73 -15.40 16.09
N ARG A 19 -34.68 -15.42 16.94
CA ARG A 19 -34.66 -14.62 18.17
C ARG A 19 -34.71 -13.12 17.88
N ALA A 20 -33.95 -12.63 16.91
CA ALA A 20 -33.98 -11.23 16.49
C ALA A 20 -35.34 -10.82 15.90
N LEU A 21 -36.08 -11.76 15.30
CA LEU A 21 -37.43 -11.51 14.77
C LEU A 21 -38.50 -11.30 15.84
N ALA A 22 -38.25 -11.70 17.09
CA ALA A 22 -39.24 -11.63 18.16
C ALA A 22 -39.72 -10.19 18.46
N VAL A 23 -38.92 -9.18 18.12
CA VAL A 23 -39.28 -7.75 18.31
C VAL A 23 -40.03 -7.13 17.12
N PHE A 24 -40.23 -7.88 16.03
CA PHE A 24 -40.93 -7.43 14.83
C PHE A 24 -42.40 -7.87 14.85
N GLY A 25 -43.27 -7.10 14.17
CA GLY A 25 -44.68 -7.46 14.03
C GLY A 25 -44.88 -8.72 13.19
N PRO A 26 -46.01 -9.46 13.34
CA PRO A 26 -46.23 -10.73 12.65
C PRO A 26 -46.10 -10.65 11.13
N ARG A 27 -46.56 -9.54 10.52
CA ARG A 27 -46.45 -9.30 9.07
C ARG A 27 -44.99 -9.19 8.63
N ASP A 28 -44.17 -8.47 9.39
CA ASP A 28 -42.75 -8.30 9.10
C ASP A 28 -41.97 -9.60 9.27
N GLN A 29 -42.28 -10.37 10.32
CA GLN A 29 -41.66 -11.68 10.52
C GLN A 29 -41.90 -12.62 9.32
N VAL A 30 -43.13 -12.66 8.79
CA VAL A 30 -43.47 -13.44 7.59
C VAL A 30 -42.64 -12.98 6.39
N ARG A 31 -42.53 -11.66 6.21
CA ARG A 31 -41.78 -11.06 5.09
C ARG A 31 -40.28 -11.35 5.17
N ILE A 32 -39.69 -11.25 6.37
CA ILE A 32 -38.28 -11.56 6.60
C ILE A 32 -37.99 -13.06 6.39
N ARG A 33 -38.87 -13.96 6.87
CA ARG A 33 -38.75 -15.40 6.62
C ARG A 33 -38.86 -15.73 5.12
N ALA A 34 -39.76 -15.06 4.40
CA ALA A 34 -39.88 -15.22 2.96
C ALA A 34 -38.61 -14.76 2.21
N ALA A 35 -38.00 -13.65 2.63
CA ALA A 35 -36.74 -13.17 2.09
C ALA A 35 -35.58 -14.15 2.35
N ARG A 36 -35.48 -14.69 3.58
CA ARG A 36 -34.49 -15.72 3.93
C ARG A 36 -34.64 -16.96 3.04
N ALA A 37 -35.86 -17.45 2.88
CA ALA A 37 -36.14 -18.63 2.05
C ALA A 37 -35.82 -18.36 0.56
N PHE A 38 -36.07 -17.14 0.08
CA PHE A 38 -35.70 -16.74 -1.27
C PHE A 38 -34.17 -16.67 -1.45
N ALA A 39 -33.46 -16.02 -0.54
CA ALA A 39 -32.00 -15.95 -0.55
C ALA A 39 -31.37 -17.34 -0.48
N ALA A 40 -31.89 -18.24 0.36
CA ALA A 40 -31.40 -19.60 0.50
C ALA A 40 -31.49 -20.40 -0.82
N ARG A 41 -32.59 -20.24 -1.57
CA ARG A 41 -32.74 -20.86 -2.90
C ARG A 41 -31.86 -20.20 -3.95
N ALA A 42 -31.72 -18.86 -3.91
CA ALA A 42 -30.90 -18.14 -4.88
C ALA A 42 -29.40 -18.51 -4.76
N HIS A 43 -28.92 -18.66 -3.52
CA HIS A 43 -27.54 -19.06 -3.20
C HIS A 43 -27.37 -20.59 -3.07
N GLU A 44 -28.31 -21.39 -3.57
CA GLU A 44 -28.20 -22.87 -3.50
C GLU A 44 -26.97 -23.35 -4.26
N GLY A 45 -26.17 -24.21 -3.63
CA GLY A 45 -24.89 -24.68 -4.18
C GLY A 45 -23.74 -23.67 -4.11
N GLN A 46 -23.98 -22.42 -3.66
CA GLN A 46 -22.92 -21.45 -3.42
C GLN A 46 -22.30 -21.66 -2.04
N GLU A 47 -20.97 -21.72 -2.02
CA GLU A 47 -20.18 -21.84 -0.80
C GLU A 47 -19.30 -20.60 -0.60
N ARG A 48 -19.02 -20.27 0.67
CA ARG A 48 -18.07 -19.22 1.00
C ARG A 48 -16.65 -19.70 0.71
N GLN A 49 -15.83 -18.84 0.10
CA GLN A 49 -14.40 -19.12 -0.07
C GLN A 49 -13.75 -19.31 1.30
N GLY A 50 -13.03 -20.43 1.49
CA GLY A 50 -12.34 -20.77 2.74
C GLY A 50 -12.19 -22.28 2.95
N PRO A 51 -11.52 -22.71 4.02
CA PRO A 51 -11.53 -24.11 4.43
C PRO A 51 -12.94 -24.48 4.95
N GLY A 52 -13.50 -25.57 4.42
CA GLY A 52 -14.83 -26.07 4.76
C GLY A 52 -15.94 -25.58 3.83
N ASN A 53 -16.86 -26.49 3.50
CA ASN A 53 -18.01 -26.23 2.63
C ASN A 53 -19.09 -25.47 3.40
N ILE A 54 -18.90 -24.16 3.58
CA ILE A 54 -19.86 -23.33 4.32
C ILE A 54 -20.90 -22.76 3.35
N PRO A 55 -22.20 -23.09 3.54
CA PRO A 55 -23.26 -22.53 2.71
C PRO A 55 -23.27 -21.00 2.75
N TYR A 56 -23.27 -20.35 1.58
CA TYR A 56 -23.16 -18.90 1.47
C TYR A 56 -24.28 -18.16 2.21
N ILE A 57 -25.49 -18.74 2.26
CA ILE A 57 -26.67 -18.20 2.97
C ILE A 57 -26.40 -17.82 4.45
N ILE A 58 -25.40 -18.43 5.09
CA ILE A 58 -24.96 -18.07 6.44
C ILE A 58 -24.52 -16.60 6.50
N HIS A 59 -23.88 -16.08 5.44
CA HIS A 59 -23.44 -14.69 5.37
C HIS A 59 -24.61 -13.69 5.35
N PRO A 60 -25.57 -13.74 4.40
CA PRO A 60 -26.73 -12.86 4.44
C PRO A 60 -27.53 -12.93 5.75
N ILE A 61 -27.64 -14.12 6.36
CA ILE A 61 -28.28 -14.26 7.69
C ILE A 61 -27.50 -13.49 8.77
N ARG A 62 -26.17 -13.60 8.80
CA ARG A 62 -25.34 -12.89 9.78
C ARG A 62 -25.37 -11.37 9.57
N VAL A 63 -25.38 -10.89 8.32
CA VAL A 63 -25.56 -9.47 7.99
C VAL A 63 -26.91 -8.95 8.49
N ALA A 64 -27.99 -9.72 8.28
CA ALA A 64 -29.32 -9.40 8.77
C ALA A 64 -29.40 -9.37 10.31
N CYS A 65 -28.76 -10.34 10.98
CA CYS A 65 -28.62 -10.35 12.43
C CYS A 65 -27.84 -9.13 12.94
N THR A 66 -26.75 -8.72 12.28
CA THR A 66 -26.02 -7.50 12.69
C THR A 66 -26.91 -6.25 12.66
N ILE A 67 -27.82 -6.13 11.68
CA ILE A 67 -28.79 -5.03 11.66
C ILE A 67 -29.82 -5.14 12.79
N ALA A 68 -30.46 -6.30 12.95
CA ALA A 68 -31.59 -6.46 13.86
C ALA A 68 -31.18 -6.55 15.34
N ASP A 69 -30.10 -7.27 15.63
CA ASP A 69 -29.63 -7.61 16.99
C ASP A 69 -28.56 -6.62 17.47
N GLU A 70 -27.46 -6.49 16.71
CA GLU A 70 -26.30 -5.70 17.16
C GLU A 70 -26.50 -4.19 17.01
N PHE A 71 -27.13 -3.76 15.91
CA PHE A 71 -27.50 -2.35 15.72
C PHE A 71 -28.87 -2.01 16.32
N GLY A 72 -29.66 -3.03 16.70
CA GLY A 72 -30.98 -2.85 17.29
C GLY A 72 -32.01 -2.20 16.36
N ILE A 73 -31.83 -2.31 15.04
CA ILE A 73 -32.68 -1.64 14.05
C ILE A 73 -33.93 -2.48 13.78
N ARG A 74 -35.09 -1.88 14.05
CA ARG A 74 -36.42 -2.50 13.88
C ARG A 74 -37.09 -2.07 12.58
N ASP A 75 -36.38 -2.24 11.47
CA ASP A 75 -36.86 -1.93 10.12
C ASP A 75 -36.84 -3.20 9.26
N ALA A 76 -38.01 -3.70 8.90
CA ALA A 76 -38.15 -4.93 8.14
C ALA A 76 -37.61 -4.81 6.71
N ASP A 77 -37.70 -3.63 6.09
CA ASP A 77 -37.15 -3.40 4.75
C ASP A 77 -35.63 -3.54 4.75
N LEU A 78 -34.97 -3.04 5.80
CA LEU A 78 -33.53 -3.17 5.97
C LEU A 78 -33.07 -4.61 6.22
N VAL A 79 -33.78 -5.34 7.07
CA VAL A 79 -33.46 -6.75 7.35
C VAL A 79 -33.68 -7.61 6.10
N VAL A 80 -34.75 -7.35 5.34
CA VAL A 80 -34.99 -7.99 4.05
C VAL A 80 -33.89 -7.62 3.05
N ALA A 81 -33.52 -6.34 2.92
CA ALA A 81 -32.44 -5.91 2.02
C ALA A 81 -31.10 -6.56 2.38
N ALA A 82 -30.79 -6.73 3.67
CA ALA A 82 -29.59 -7.44 4.12
C ALA A 82 -29.59 -8.93 3.74
N LEU A 83 -30.73 -9.61 3.84
CA LEU A 83 -30.84 -11.00 3.38
C LEU A 83 -30.68 -11.14 1.86
N LEU A 84 -30.95 -10.08 1.11
CA LEU A 84 -30.97 -10.10 -0.36
C LEU A 84 -29.78 -9.36 -1.00
N HIS A 85 -28.86 -8.79 -0.22
CA HIS A 85 -27.92 -7.80 -0.75
C HIS A 85 -27.02 -8.32 -1.89
N ASP A 86 -26.70 -9.61 -1.90
CA ASP A 86 -25.84 -10.24 -2.92
C ASP A 86 -26.61 -10.98 -4.02
N VAL A 87 -27.93 -11.19 -3.92
CA VAL A 87 -28.66 -12.05 -4.88
C VAL A 87 -28.62 -11.50 -6.31
N MET A 88 -28.49 -10.17 -6.45
CA MET A 88 -28.32 -9.52 -7.74
C MET A 88 -26.87 -9.60 -8.26
N GLU A 89 -25.88 -9.59 -7.36
CA GLU A 89 -24.45 -9.62 -7.73
C GLU A 89 -24.01 -11.04 -8.10
N ASP A 90 -24.47 -12.04 -7.34
CA ASP A 90 -23.95 -13.40 -7.39
C ASP A 90 -24.90 -14.42 -8.04
N CYS A 91 -26.21 -14.20 -7.98
CA CYS A 91 -27.20 -15.20 -8.40
C CYS A 91 -27.97 -14.83 -9.68
N GLY A 92 -27.68 -13.67 -10.28
CA GLY A 92 -28.36 -13.20 -11.49
C GLY A 92 -29.84 -12.82 -11.27
N VAL A 93 -30.28 -12.62 -10.02
CA VAL A 93 -31.62 -12.12 -9.72
C VAL A 93 -31.74 -10.67 -10.22
N THR A 94 -32.84 -10.32 -10.88
CA THR A 94 -33.05 -8.95 -11.38
C THR A 94 -33.75 -8.06 -10.35
N ALA A 95 -33.53 -6.75 -10.46
CA ALA A 95 -34.22 -5.77 -9.61
C ALA A 95 -35.76 -5.87 -9.71
N ASP A 96 -36.30 -6.25 -10.87
CA ASP A 96 -37.74 -6.46 -11.07
C ASP A 96 -38.29 -7.64 -10.27
N VAL A 97 -37.52 -8.74 -10.16
CA VAL A 97 -37.90 -9.88 -9.33
C VAL A 97 -37.96 -9.46 -7.86
N VAL A 98 -36.96 -8.72 -7.39
CA VAL A 98 -36.92 -8.19 -6.01
C VAL A 98 -38.09 -7.24 -5.77
N ARG A 99 -38.35 -6.32 -6.70
CA ARG A 99 -39.45 -5.35 -6.63
C ARG A 99 -40.80 -6.03 -6.53
N THR A 100 -41.04 -7.04 -7.35
CA THR A 100 -42.31 -7.76 -7.41
C THR A 100 -42.57 -8.55 -6.13
N LYS A 101 -41.53 -9.16 -5.54
CA LYS A 101 -41.68 -10.03 -4.36
C LYS A 101 -41.60 -9.27 -3.03
N PHE A 102 -40.78 -8.24 -2.95
CA PHE A 102 -40.40 -7.58 -1.70
C PHE A 102 -40.62 -6.08 -1.70
N GLY A 103 -41.12 -5.49 -2.79
CA GLY A 103 -41.47 -4.08 -2.88
C GLY A 103 -40.36 -3.19 -3.45
N ALA A 104 -40.75 -1.99 -3.87
CA ALA A 104 -39.87 -1.05 -4.57
C ALA A 104 -38.70 -0.55 -3.71
N LEU A 105 -38.93 -0.30 -2.42
CA LEU A 105 -37.89 0.22 -1.53
C LEU A 105 -36.77 -0.80 -1.30
N VAL A 106 -37.11 -2.07 -1.07
CA VAL A 106 -36.13 -3.15 -0.96
C VAL A 106 -35.34 -3.30 -2.26
N ALA A 107 -36.01 -3.28 -3.41
CA ALA A 107 -35.32 -3.37 -4.70
C ALA A 107 -34.34 -2.20 -4.91
N GLN A 108 -34.71 -0.98 -4.50
CA GLN A 108 -33.82 0.17 -4.52
C GLN A 108 -32.58 -0.04 -3.63
N TYR A 109 -32.76 -0.55 -2.41
CA TYR A 109 -31.65 -0.83 -1.50
C TYR A 109 -30.71 -1.91 -2.04
N VAL A 110 -31.24 -3.03 -2.51
CA VAL A 110 -30.42 -4.13 -3.06
C VAL A 110 -29.66 -3.67 -4.30
N ALA A 111 -30.31 -2.95 -5.21
CA ALA A 111 -29.65 -2.41 -6.40
C ALA A 111 -28.49 -1.44 -6.05
N ALA A 112 -28.62 -0.65 -4.98
CA ALA A 112 -27.55 0.24 -4.52
C ALA A 112 -26.39 -0.50 -3.83
N LEU A 113 -26.62 -1.74 -3.37
CA LEU A 113 -25.61 -2.59 -2.72
C LEU A 113 -24.82 -3.44 -3.72
N THR A 114 -25.39 -3.71 -4.90
CA THR A 114 -24.73 -4.44 -5.99
C THR A 114 -23.60 -3.64 -6.62
N TRP A 115 -22.36 -4.11 -6.50
CA TRP A 115 -21.18 -3.41 -7.02
C TRP A 115 -20.63 -4.10 -8.27
N PRO A 116 -20.18 -3.35 -9.29
CA PRO A 116 -19.49 -3.97 -10.43
C PRO A 116 -18.14 -4.55 -9.99
N LYS A 117 -17.71 -5.63 -10.67
CA LYS A 117 -16.39 -6.24 -10.47
C LYS A 117 -15.30 -5.29 -10.99
N VAL A 118 -14.73 -4.49 -10.08
CA VAL A 118 -13.67 -3.52 -10.36
C VAL A 118 -12.37 -3.89 -9.65
N GLY A 119 -11.25 -3.42 -10.22
CA GLY A 119 -9.95 -3.45 -9.54
C GLY A 119 -9.94 -2.57 -8.27
N ARG A 120 -8.89 -2.70 -7.45
CA ARG A 120 -8.81 -2.01 -6.14
C ARG A 120 -8.96 -0.49 -6.23
N ALA A 121 -8.41 0.14 -7.28
CA ALA A 121 -8.57 1.58 -7.49
C ALA A 121 -10.05 1.98 -7.69
N GLY A 122 -10.84 1.15 -8.37
CA GLY A 122 -12.28 1.38 -8.55
C GLY A 122 -13.10 1.22 -7.26
N LYS A 123 -12.65 0.39 -6.30
CA LYS A 123 -13.35 0.25 -5.01
C LYS A 123 -13.44 1.55 -4.23
N TRP A 124 -12.46 2.45 -4.39
CA TRP A 124 -12.51 3.78 -3.77
C TRP A 124 -13.60 4.68 -4.34
N GLU A 125 -13.78 4.65 -5.65
CA GLU A 125 -14.84 5.41 -6.31
C GLU A 125 -16.22 4.88 -5.89
N LEU A 126 -16.37 3.55 -5.83
CA LEU A 126 -17.57 2.90 -5.31
C LEU A 126 -17.83 3.25 -3.84
N ALA A 127 -16.80 3.28 -3.00
CA ALA A 127 -16.95 3.68 -1.60
C ALA A 127 -17.39 5.15 -1.47
N ARG A 128 -16.84 6.06 -2.30
CA ARG A 128 -17.28 7.46 -2.35
C ARG A 128 -18.72 7.60 -2.84
N ALA A 129 -19.15 6.77 -3.78
CA ALA A 129 -20.54 6.73 -4.22
C ALA A 129 -21.46 6.20 -3.10
N MET A 130 -21.05 5.14 -2.41
CA MET A 130 -21.77 4.57 -1.27
C MET A 130 -21.93 5.56 -0.10
N LEU A 131 -20.92 6.40 0.16
CA LEU A 131 -21.03 7.47 1.16
C LEU A 131 -22.14 8.49 0.85
N ARG A 132 -22.59 8.60 -0.41
CA ARG A 132 -23.71 9.45 -0.83
C ARG A 132 -25.07 8.74 -0.80
N GLN A 133 -25.09 7.42 -0.60
CA GLN A 133 -26.32 6.65 -0.51
C GLN A 133 -27.06 6.94 0.81
N PRO A 134 -28.39 6.69 0.87
CA PRO A 134 -29.16 6.81 2.10
C PRO A 134 -28.54 6.01 3.25
N ARG A 135 -28.68 6.51 4.48
CA ARG A 135 -28.15 5.85 5.68
C ARG A 135 -28.58 4.38 5.77
N ALA A 136 -29.81 4.07 5.34
CA ALA A 136 -30.37 2.73 5.19
C ALA A 136 -29.44 1.79 4.39
N VAL A 137 -29.05 2.16 3.18
CA VAL A 137 -28.14 1.38 2.32
C VAL A 137 -26.75 1.26 2.96
N ARG A 138 -26.24 2.36 3.51
CA ARG A 138 -24.92 2.36 4.18
C ARG A 138 -24.88 1.45 5.40
N LEU A 139 -25.99 1.30 6.13
CA LEU A 139 -26.09 0.37 7.27
C LEU A 139 -25.94 -1.07 6.82
N VAL A 140 -26.62 -1.48 5.74
CA VAL A 140 -26.45 -2.82 5.17
C VAL A 140 -25.01 -3.03 4.72
N LYS A 141 -24.42 -2.07 4.01
CA LYS A 141 -23.02 -2.18 3.57
C LYS A 141 -22.03 -2.21 4.73
N ALA A 142 -22.29 -1.46 5.80
CA ALA A 142 -21.47 -1.49 7.00
C ALA A 142 -21.56 -2.86 7.70
N SER A 143 -22.76 -3.45 7.78
CA SER A 143 -22.95 -4.80 8.32
C SER A 143 -22.23 -5.87 7.48
N ASP A 144 -22.31 -5.78 6.15
CA ASP A 144 -21.54 -6.64 5.22
C ASP A 144 -20.02 -6.53 5.48
N ILE A 145 -19.49 -5.30 5.56
CA ILE A 145 -18.08 -5.04 5.87
C ILE A 145 -17.67 -5.66 7.21
N ILE A 146 -18.48 -5.49 8.26
CA ILE A 146 -18.22 -6.06 9.59
C ILE A 146 -18.25 -7.59 9.52
N ASP A 147 -19.20 -8.17 8.81
CA ASP A 147 -19.34 -9.61 8.67
C ASP A 147 -18.12 -10.23 7.98
N ASN A 148 -17.70 -9.62 6.86
CA ASN A 148 -16.50 -10.01 6.13
C ASN A 148 -15.24 -9.89 6.99
N SER A 149 -15.20 -8.89 7.88
CA SER A 149 -14.11 -8.72 8.85
C SER A 149 -14.04 -9.84 9.88
N ARG A 150 -15.17 -10.43 10.25
CA ARG A 150 -15.22 -11.59 11.15
C ARG A 150 -14.83 -12.88 10.44
N ALA A 151 -14.94 -12.92 9.11
CA ALA A 151 -14.69 -14.08 8.27
C ALA A 151 -13.24 -14.19 7.76
N THR A 152 -12.32 -13.35 8.23
CA THR A 152 -10.94 -13.29 7.72
C THR A 152 -10.15 -14.58 7.96
N TRP A 153 -10.62 -15.46 8.85
CA TRP A 153 -10.06 -16.81 9.04
C TRP A 153 -10.10 -17.66 7.75
N ALA A 154 -10.95 -17.30 6.79
CA ALA A 154 -11.00 -17.94 5.48
C ALA A 154 -9.87 -17.50 4.53
N ILE A 155 -9.20 -16.39 4.83
CA ILE A 155 -8.10 -15.85 4.03
C ILE A 155 -6.80 -16.50 4.50
N THR A 156 -6.30 -17.46 3.74
CA THR A 156 -5.05 -18.18 4.05
C THR A 156 -3.80 -17.50 3.49
N ASP A 157 -3.96 -16.66 2.47
CA ASP A 157 -2.86 -15.94 1.83
C ASP A 157 -2.56 -14.64 2.60
N ARG A 158 -1.35 -14.53 3.16
CA ARG A 158 -0.90 -13.37 3.95
C ARG A 158 -0.96 -12.06 3.15
N ALA A 159 -0.64 -12.08 1.86
CA ALA A 159 -0.65 -10.90 1.02
C ALA A 159 -2.08 -10.38 0.83
N LYS A 160 -3.01 -11.28 0.51
CA LYS A 160 -4.43 -10.96 0.38
C LYS A 160 -5.00 -10.48 1.71
N LEU A 161 -4.58 -11.06 2.83
CA LEU A 161 -5.03 -10.62 4.16
C LEU A 161 -4.54 -9.20 4.47
N LEU A 162 -3.25 -8.92 4.31
CA LEU A 162 -2.70 -7.57 4.53
C LEU A 162 -3.36 -6.55 3.61
N GLN A 163 -3.48 -6.84 2.32
CA GLN A 163 -4.18 -5.98 1.36
C GLN A 163 -5.64 -5.75 1.75
N TRP A 164 -6.34 -6.79 2.22
CA TRP A 164 -7.71 -6.71 2.69
C TRP A 164 -7.78 -5.80 3.92
N MET A 165 -6.92 -6.00 4.92
CA MET A 165 -6.88 -5.21 6.15
C MET A 165 -6.54 -3.74 5.88
N TYR A 166 -5.61 -3.49 4.95
CA TYR A 166 -5.29 -2.15 4.48
C TYR A 166 -6.50 -1.51 3.79
N SER A 167 -7.06 -2.18 2.78
CA SER A 167 -8.20 -1.66 2.01
C SER A 167 -9.42 -1.37 2.89
N TYR A 168 -9.78 -2.31 3.77
CA TYR A 168 -10.88 -2.16 4.72
C TYR A 168 -10.57 -1.11 5.78
N GLY A 169 -9.31 -1.01 6.19
CA GLY A 169 -8.77 0.03 7.06
C GLY A 169 -8.95 1.44 6.50
N HIS A 170 -8.98 1.60 5.18
CA HIS A 170 -9.18 2.91 4.56
C HIS A 170 -10.63 3.16 4.14
N TRP A 171 -11.13 2.53 3.07
CA TRP A 171 -12.47 2.86 2.53
C TRP A 171 -13.61 2.19 3.32
N GLY A 172 -13.38 0.97 3.83
CA GLY A 172 -14.37 0.25 4.63
C GLY A 172 -14.70 0.96 5.94
N ARG A 173 -13.66 1.43 6.64
CA ARG A 173 -13.80 2.27 7.84
C ARG A 173 -14.60 3.53 7.58
N ALA A 174 -14.41 4.20 6.45
CA ALA A 174 -15.17 5.42 6.13
C ALA A 174 -16.67 5.14 6.02
N ILE A 175 -17.07 4.04 5.35
CA ILE A 175 -18.47 3.63 5.25
C ILE A 175 -19.03 3.27 6.63
N VAL A 176 -18.31 2.46 7.40
CA VAL A 176 -18.76 2.03 8.74
C VAL A 176 -18.87 3.22 9.71
N ALA A 177 -17.92 4.15 9.68
CA ALA A 177 -17.98 5.36 10.49
C ALA A 177 -19.18 6.25 10.11
N SER A 178 -19.58 6.26 8.83
CA SER A 178 -20.70 7.08 8.34
C SER A 178 -22.09 6.68 8.88
N VAL A 179 -22.20 5.54 9.56
CA VAL A 179 -23.48 5.06 10.12
C VAL A 179 -23.58 5.17 11.65
N GLY A 180 -22.47 5.47 12.33
CA GLY A 180 -22.40 5.78 13.76
C GLY A 180 -21.35 4.99 14.55
N ALA A 181 -21.05 5.46 15.76
CA ALA A 181 -20.03 4.88 16.64
C ALA A 181 -20.23 3.38 16.98
N PRO A 182 -21.46 2.86 17.20
CA PRO A 182 -21.65 1.43 17.47
C PRO A 182 -21.06 0.54 16.37
N ALA A 183 -21.27 0.88 15.11
CA ALA A 183 -20.75 0.11 13.97
C ALA A 183 -19.20 0.11 13.95
N THR A 184 -18.58 1.23 14.28
CA THR A 184 -17.12 1.34 14.38
C THR A 184 -16.55 0.45 15.49
N ILE A 185 -17.24 0.33 16.63
CA ILE A 185 -16.84 -0.57 17.72
C ILE A 185 -16.82 -2.03 17.24
N PHE A 186 -17.89 -2.48 16.56
CA PHE A 186 -17.97 -3.84 16.04
C PHE A 186 -16.92 -4.15 14.98
N LEU A 187 -16.62 -3.18 14.09
CA LEU A 187 -15.54 -3.33 13.12
C LEU A 187 -14.17 -3.43 13.81
N ASN A 188 -13.90 -2.56 14.79
CA ASN A 188 -12.63 -2.59 15.53
C ASN A 188 -12.43 -3.91 16.27
N ALA A 189 -13.49 -4.42 16.92
CA ALA A 189 -13.45 -5.71 17.59
C ALA A 189 -13.20 -6.87 16.61
N ALA A 190 -13.81 -6.83 15.41
CA ALA A 190 -13.57 -7.83 14.37
C ALA A 190 -12.13 -7.78 13.87
N LEU A 191 -11.62 -6.59 13.53
CA LEU A 191 -10.25 -6.41 13.05
C LEU A 191 -9.20 -6.77 14.11
N ALA A 192 -9.44 -6.47 15.39
CA ALA A 192 -8.55 -6.88 16.48
C ALA A 192 -8.45 -8.42 16.56
N LYS A 193 -9.59 -9.13 16.48
CA LYS A 193 -9.61 -10.60 16.42
C LYS A 193 -8.87 -11.11 15.19
N THR A 194 -9.07 -10.52 14.01
CA THR A 194 -8.32 -10.84 12.79
C THR A 194 -6.82 -10.73 13.02
N THR A 195 -6.36 -9.62 13.62
CA THR A 195 -4.95 -9.40 13.90
C THR A 195 -4.39 -10.46 14.85
N THR A 196 -5.06 -10.73 15.97
CA THR A 196 -4.62 -11.75 16.93
C THR A 196 -4.57 -13.14 16.29
N LEU A 197 -5.60 -13.47 15.52
CA LEU A 197 -5.76 -14.78 14.91
C LEU A 197 -4.68 -15.11 13.87
N HIS A 198 -4.27 -14.11 13.10
CA HIS A 198 -3.31 -14.29 12.00
C HIS A 198 -1.88 -13.89 12.35
N PHE A 199 -1.69 -13.00 13.34
CA PHE A 199 -0.38 -12.41 13.66
C PHE A 199 -0.04 -12.42 15.17
N GLY A 200 -0.97 -12.80 16.05
CA GLY A 200 -0.80 -12.68 17.51
C GLY A 200 0.32 -13.54 18.09
N ASN A 201 0.67 -14.64 17.43
CA ASN A 201 1.79 -15.51 17.79
C ASN A 201 2.97 -15.42 16.80
N ASP A 202 2.94 -14.47 15.85
CA ASP A 202 4.03 -14.33 14.87
C ASP A 202 5.31 -13.90 15.60
N PRO A 203 6.37 -14.72 15.59
CA PRO A 203 7.63 -14.36 16.21
C PRO A 203 8.13 -13.06 15.60
N GLU A 204 8.84 -12.28 16.41
CA GLU A 204 9.49 -11.09 15.88
C GLU A 204 10.45 -11.47 14.74
N PRO A 205 10.52 -10.66 13.66
CA PRO A 205 11.38 -10.98 12.53
C PRO A 205 12.82 -11.19 12.99
N SER A 206 13.42 -12.31 12.59
CA SER A 206 14.85 -12.60 12.76
C SER A 206 15.70 -11.75 11.80
N LEU A 207 15.54 -10.43 11.92
CA LEU A 207 16.23 -9.40 11.16
C LEU A 207 17.04 -8.60 12.18
N PRO A 208 18.35 -8.87 12.32
CA PRO A 208 19.20 -8.14 13.25
C PRO A 208 19.39 -6.69 12.77
N PRO A 209 19.57 -5.72 13.68
CA PRO A 209 19.95 -4.38 13.27
C PRO A 209 21.32 -4.40 12.60
N ASN A 210 21.56 -3.43 11.70
CA ASN A 210 22.88 -3.22 11.14
C ASN A 210 23.90 -2.80 12.23
N ASN A 211 25.19 -3.02 11.96
CA ASN A 211 26.25 -2.74 12.92
C ASN A 211 26.21 -1.28 13.38
N GLY A 212 26.26 -1.05 14.69
CA GLY A 212 26.19 0.28 15.30
C GLY A 212 24.80 0.95 15.26
N LYS A 213 23.74 0.25 14.83
CA LYS A 213 22.37 0.78 14.79
C LYS A 213 21.49 0.11 15.85
N THR A 214 20.56 0.87 16.42
CA THR A 214 19.65 0.36 17.46
C THR A 214 18.36 -0.17 16.84
N ARG A 215 17.88 -1.33 17.30
CA ARG A 215 16.59 -1.90 16.87
C ARG A 215 15.42 -0.99 17.22
N THR A 216 15.33 -0.59 18.48
CA THR A 216 14.22 0.19 19.01
C THR A 216 14.67 1.59 19.36
N ILE A 217 13.88 2.59 19.01
CA ILE A 217 14.14 3.99 19.35
C ILE A 217 12.88 4.64 19.92
N GLU A 218 13.07 5.59 20.82
CA GLU A 218 12.02 6.45 21.35
C GLU A 218 11.69 7.58 20.36
N MET A 219 10.41 7.91 20.26
CA MET A 219 9.90 8.94 19.37
C MET A 219 9.72 10.27 20.11
N SER A 220 10.82 11.01 20.30
CA SER A 220 10.82 12.31 20.99
C SER A 220 10.59 13.47 20.03
N GLY A 221 9.68 14.39 20.38
CA GLY A 221 9.48 15.66 19.66
C GLY A 221 8.62 15.59 18.40
N VAL A 222 7.95 14.46 18.15
CA VAL A 222 6.97 14.29 17.07
C VAL A 222 5.57 14.13 17.68
N ARG A 223 4.54 14.78 17.11
CA ARG A 223 3.15 14.47 17.45
C ARG A 223 2.80 13.08 16.90
N CYS A 224 3.19 12.03 17.63
CA CYS A 224 2.85 10.66 17.30
C CYS A 224 2.14 10.01 18.49
N GLN A 225 1.26 9.04 18.20
CA GLN A 225 0.50 8.31 19.23
C GLN A 225 1.30 7.15 19.85
N VAL A 226 2.57 6.98 19.45
CA VAL A 226 3.43 5.87 19.84
C VAL A 226 4.71 6.39 20.49
N SER A 227 5.08 5.84 21.65
CA SER A 227 6.26 6.25 22.42
C SER A 227 7.58 5.81 21.79
N GLY A 228 7.56 4.73 21.00
CA GLY A 228 8.74 4.19 20.34
C GLY A 228 8.41 3.29 19.17
N VAL A 229 9.43 2.97 18.38
CA VAL A 229 9.33 2.09 17.21
C VAL A 229 10.48 1.11 17.16
N ALA A 230 10.19 -0.13 16.73
CA ALA A 230 11.16 -1.13 16.36
C ALA A 230 11.39 -1.11 14.84
N ARG A 231 12.65 -1.26 14.42
CA ARG A 231 13.09 -1.11 13.03
C ARG A 231 13.83 -2.35 12.59
N TYR A 232 13.37 -2.97 11.52
CA TYR A 232 13.86 -4.25 11.02
C TYR A 232 14.42 -4.06 9.60
N PRO A 233 15.73 -3.86 9.45
CA PRO A 233 16.34 -3.77 8.13
C PRO A 233 16.24 -5.12 7.41
N ILE A 234 15.83 -5.08 6.15
CA ILE A 234 15.58 -6.27 5.33
C ILE A 234 16.71 -6.42 4.33
N ARG A 235 17.50 -7.48 4.48
CA ARG A 235 18.59 -7.79 3.56
C ARG A 235 18.06 -8.39 2.27
N THR A 236 18.54 -7.90 1.13
CA THR A 236 18.19 -8.41 -0.21
C THR A 236 19.42 -8.92 -0.93
N HIS A 237 19.23 -9.54 -2.10
CA HIS A 237 20.30 -9.65 -3.08
C HIS A 237 20.67 -8.24 -3.61
N LEU A 238 21.73 -8.16 -4.42
CA LEU A 238 22.12 -6.93 -5.08
C LEU A 238 21.09 -6.56 -6.15
N VAL A 239 20.26 -5.54 -5.86
CA VAL A 239 19.21 -5.08 -6.77
C VAL A 239 19.80 -4.49 -8.04
N THR A 240 19.19 -4.86 -9.16
CA THR A 240 19.60 -4.51 -10.53
C THR A 240 18.46 -3.83 -11.30
N ALA A 241 18.78 -3.32 -12.48
CA ALA A 241 17.81 -2.74 -13.40
C ALA A 241 16.82 -3.77 -14.01
N ALA A 242 17.06 -5.07 -13.82
CA ALA A 242 16.19 -6.15 -14.29
C ALA A 242 15.13 -6.56 -13.25
N ASP A 243 15.29 -6.13 -12.00
CA ASP A 243 14.37 -6.50 -10.93
C ASP A 243 13.06 -5.72 -11.01
N ASP A 244 11.99 -6.33 -10.50
CA ASP A 244 10.72 -5.65 -10.26
C ASP A 244 10.59 -5.28 -8.78
N LEU A 245 10.28 -4.01 -8.52
CA LEU A 245 10.23 -3.49 -7.15
C LEU A 245 9.14 -4.17 -6.31
N LEU A 246 7.98 -4.48 -6.91
CA LEU A 246 6.90 -5.16 -6.20
C LEU A 246 7.27 -6.61 -5.90
N ALA A 247 7.93 -7.30 -6.82
CA ALA A 247 8.46 -8.65 -6.61
C ALA A 247 9.48 -8.68 -5.46
N LEU A 248 10.40 -7.71 -5.40
CA LEU A 248 11.35 -7.56 -4.29
C LEU A 248 10.63 -7.41 -2.93
N VAL A 249 9.63 -6.53 -2.86
CA VAL A 249 8.86 -6.32 -1.63
C VAL A 249 8.10 -7.60 -1.24
N ARG A 250 7.49 -8.30 -2.20
CA ARG A 250 6.79 -9.58 -1.97
C ARG A 250 7.72 -10.69 -1.50
N GLN A 251 8.93 -10.75 -2.03
CA GLN A 251 9.90 -11.78 -1.67
C GLN A 251 10.51 -11.53 -0.29
N TYR A 252 10.96 -10.30 -0.03
CA TYR A 252 11.82 -10.03 1.12
C TYR A 252 11.11 -9.36 2.30
N ALA A 253 10.12 -8.49 2.04
CA ALA A 253 9.45 -7.75 3.11
C ALA A 253 8.16 -8.42 3.57
N LEU A 254 7.31 -8.81 2.61
CA LEU A 254 5.97 -9.34 2.86
C LEU A 254 5.89 -10.50 3.87
N PRO A 255 6.84 -11.45 3.93
CA PRO A 255 6.83 -12.50 4.95
C PRO A 255 6.91 -11.99 6.39
N HIS A 256 7.40 -10.77 6.61
CA HIS A 256 7.63 -10.18 7.93
C HIS A 256 6.65 -9.07 8.29
N LEU A 257 5.87 -8.59 7.32
CA LEU A 257 4.93 -7.49 7.49
C LEU A 257 3.72 -7.90 8.34
N LYS A 258 3.33 -7.01 9.24
CA LYS A 258 2.12 -7.07 10.06
C LYS A 258 1.24 -5.85 9.78
N PRO A 259 -0.07 -5.94 10.07
CA PRO A 259 -0.98 -4.79 9.93
C PRO A 259 -0.52 -3.61 10.77
N GLY A 260 -0.50 -2.41 10.19
CA GLY A 260 -0.05 -1.18 10.87
C GLY A 260 1.45 -0.92 10.79
N ASP A 261 2.23 -1.82 10.20
CA ASP A 261 3.63 -1.55 9.87
C ASP A 261 3.75 -0.45 8.80
N LEU A 262 4.87 0.26 8.82
CA LEU A 262 5.35 1.10 7.73
C LEU A 262 6.57 0.41 7.10
N LEU A 263 6.57 0.20 5.79
CA LEU A 263 7.76 -0.25 5.05
C LEU A 263 8.45 0.96 4.40
N ALA A 264 9.66 1.25 4.87
CA ALA A 264 10.52 2.22 4.21
C ALA A 264 11.39 1.53 3.15
N ILE A 265 11.57 2.21 2.02
CA ILE A 265 12.32 1.73 0.86
C ILE A 265 13.31 2.82 0.47
N SER A 266 14.58 2.47 0.32
CA SER A 266 15.61 3.38 -0.17
C SER A 266 15.29 3.81 -1.60
N GLU A 267 15.41 5.10 -1.84
CA GLU A 267 15.37 5.73 -3.15
C GLU A 267 16.34 5.09 -4.15
N ARG A 268 17.47 4.50 -3.68
CA ARG A 268 18.50 3.89 -4.53
C ARG A 268 17.92 2.74 -5.32
N ILE A 269 17.26 1.78 -4.65
CA ILE A 269 16.72 0.61 -5.34
C ILE A 269 15.54 0.97 -6.24
N VAL A 270 14.76 2.00 -5.86
CA VAL A 270 13.68 2.53 -6.71
C VAL A 270 14.27 3.14 -7.98
N ALA A 271 15.34 3.93 -7.88
CA ALA A 271 16.01 4.52 -9.03
C ALA A 271 16.70 3.45 -9.91
N ILE A 272 17.32 2.42 -9.31
CA ILE A 272 17.97 1.33 -10.04
C ILE A 272 16.96 0.56 -10.88
N VAL A 273 15.84 0.12 -10.29
CA VAL A 273 14.76 -0.60 -11.00
C VAL A 273 14.14 0.26 -12.09
N GLN A 274 14.09 1.59 -11.90
CA GLN A 274 13.65 2.53 -12.92
C GLN A 274 14.72 2.83 -14.00
N GLN A 275 15.88 2.17 -13.95
CA GLN A 275 17.01 2.36 -14.88
C GLN A 275 17.56 3.79 -14.87
N ARG A 276 17.62 4.40 -13.67
CA ARG A 276 18.04 5.79 -13.47
C ARG A 276 19.46 5.92 -12.90
N ALA A 277 20.25 4.87 -13.05
CA ALA A 277 21.67 4.87 -12.75
C ALA A 277 22.48 4.67 -14.04
N PHE A 278 23.51 5.49 -14.21
CA PHE A 278 24.27 5.62 -15.45
C PHE A 278 25.76 5.49 -15.15
N ARG A 279 26.45 4.70 -15.96
CA ARG A 279 27.91 4.67 -15.94
C ARG A 279 28.44 5.97 -16.51
N LEU A 280 29.37 6.64 -15.82
CA LEU A 280 29.89 7.93 -16.30
C LEU A 280 30.57 7.83 -17.67
N ALA A 281 31.21 6.70 -17.98
CA ALA A 281 31.86 6.46 -19.26
C ALA A 281 30.90 6.52 -20.46
N ASP A 282 29.62 6.21 -20.25
CA ASP A 282 28.61 6.18 -21.30
C ASP A 282 27.95 7.57 -21.52
N ILE A 283 28.19 8.51 -20.60
CA ILE A 283 27.64 9.85 -20.66
C ILE A 283 28.58 10.72 -21.47
N HIS A 284 28.11 11.18 -22.63
CA HIS A 284 28.83 12.09 -23.51
C HIS A 284 28.32 13.51 -23.29
N PRO A 285 29.06 14.40 -22.59
CA PRO A 285 28.57 15.72 -22.24
C PRO A 285 28.48 16.63 -23.46
N SER A 286 27.35 17.31 -23.63
CA SER A 286 27.18 18.34 -24.64
C SER A 286 28.03 19.58 -24.34
N ARG A 287 28.26 20.44 -25.34
CA ARG A 287 28.96 21.72 -25.15
C ARG A 287 28.28 22.59 -24.08
N TRP A 288 26.95 22.52 -24.01
CA TRP A 288 26.17 23.20 -22.99
C TRP A 288 26.38 22.61 -21.59
N ALA A 289 26.44 21.29 -21.46
CA ALA A 289 26.73 20.65 -20.17
C ALA A 289 28.11 21.09 -19.63
N THR A 290 29.13 21.07 -20.49
CA THR A 290 30.49 21.52 -20.15
C THR A 290 30.53 23.00 -19.78
N PHE A 291 29.79 23.84 -20.50
CA PHE A 291 29.72 25.28 -20.20
C PHE A 291 29.03 25.54 -18.85
N LEU A 292 27.84 24.97 -18.64
CA LEU A 292 27.02 25.23 -17.45
C LEU A 292 27.64 24.67 -16.18
N ALA A 293 28.32 23.52 -16.25
CA ALA A 293 29.00 22.90 -15.10
C ALA A 293 30.04 23.84 -14.45
N ARG A 294 30.66 24.75 -15.22
CA ARG A 294 31.64 25.72 -14.71
C ARG A 294 31.06 26.75 -13.73
N PHE A 295 29.75 26.99 -13.81
CA PHE A 295 29.07 28.01 -13.02
C PHE A 295 28.35 27.45 -11.79
N VAL A 296 28.38 26.12 -11.61
CA VAL A 296 27.81 25.45 -10.44
C VAL A 296 28.82 25.47 -9.29
N HIS A 297 28.32 25.80 -8.10
CA HIS A 297 29.12 25.76 -6.87
C HIS A 297 29.45 24.30 -6.48
N LYS A 298 30.72 24.03 -6.19
CA LYS A 298 31.19 22.73 -5.70
C LYS A 298 30.88 22.62 -4.21
N SER A 299 29.98 21.72 -3.83
CA SER A 299 29.69 21.43 -2.42
C SER A 299 30.79 20.55 -1.83
N PRO A 300 31.16 20.70 -0.55
CA PRO A 300 32.09 19.79 0.13
C PRO A 300 31.55 18.36 0.32
N TYR A 301 30.23 18.14 0.22
CA TYR A 301 29.59 16.83 0.46
C TYR A 301 29.25 16.04 -0.82
N GLY A 302 29.66 16.53 -2.01
CA GLY A 302 29.43 15.84 -3.27
C GLY A 302 29.69 16.71 -4.50
N ILE A 303 30.05 16.08 -5.61
CA ILE A 303 30.41 16.78 -6.85
C ILE A 303 29.18 17.43 -7.54
N GLY A 304 27.98 16.88 -7.30
CA GLY A 304 26.71 17.43 -7.80
C GLY A 304 26.72 17.70 -9.30
N LEU A 305 26.15 18.83 -9.74
CA LEU A 305 26.13 19.26 -11.15
C LEU A 305 27.43 19.93 -11.63
N ALA A 306 28.48 19.98 -10.81
CA ALA A 306 29.73 20.65 -11.20
C ALA A 306 30.57 19.84 -12.21
N ARG A 307 30.14 18.63 -12.54
CA ARG A 307 30.72 17.78 -13.59
C ARG A 307 29.91 17.87 -14.88
N PRO A 308 30.57 17.96 -16.05
CA PRO A 308 29.86 17.95 -17.34
C PRO A 308 28.94 16.74 -17.51
N GLU A 309 29.34 15.56 -17.03
CA GLU A 309 28.55 14.33 -17.15
C GLU A 309 27.25 14.40 -16.33
N THR A 310 27.31 14.89 -15.08
CA THR A 310 26.12 15.03 -14.24
C THR A 310 25.23 16.19 -14.69
N MET A 311 25.82 17.26 -15.23
CA MET A 311 25.09 18.34 -15.88
C MET A 311 24.36 17.85 -17.14
N GLU A 312 24.97 16.97 -17.92
CA GLU A 312 24.34 16.35 -19.10
C GLU A 312 23.11 15.53 -18.68
N LEU A 313 23.17 14.78 -17.58
CA LEU A 313 21.99 14.09 -17.04
C LEU A 313 20.90 15.07 -16.60
N ALA A 314 21.27 16.22 -15.99
CA ALA A 314 20.31 17.26 -15.64
C ALA A 314 19.63 17.88 -16.87
N ILE A 315 20.37 18.05 -17.97
CA ILE A 315 19.83 18.51 -19.25
C ILE A 315 18.84 17.47 -19.81
N ARG A 316 19.15 16.18 -19.74
CA ARG A 316 18.25 15.10 -20.20
C ARG A 316 16.97 15.01 -19.37
N GLU A 317 17.07 15.25 -18.07
CA GLU A 317 15.92 15.17 -17.15
C GLU A 317 14.96 16.36 -17.30
N VAL A 318 15.49 17.60 -17.41
CA VAL A 318 14.66 18.81 -17.38
C VAL A 318 14.52 19.52 -18.73
N GLY A 319 15.42 19.22 -19.66
CA GLY A 319 15.52 19.91 -20.94
C GLY A 319 16.39 21.15 -20.86
N LEU A 320 17.19 21.34 -21.90
CA LEU A 320 18.11 22.47 -22.04
C LEU A 320 17.43 23.85 -21.91
N PRO A 321 16.26 24.12 -22.53
CA PRO A 321 15.66 25.46 -22.47
C PRO A 321 15.34 25.91 -21.04
N ARG A 322 14.78 25.00 -20.23
CA ARG A 322 14.43 25.29 -18.84
C ARG A 322 15.67 25.42 -17.96
N LEU A 323 16.71 24.64 -18.24
CA LEU A 323 17.99 24.73 -17.53
C LEU A 323 18.69 26.07 -17.79
N LEU A 324 18.72 26.52 -19.05
CA LEU A 324 19.29 27.82 -19.44
C LEU A 324 18.50 28.98 -18.83
N PHE A 325 17.16 28.90 -18.87
CA PHE A 325 16.30 29.89 -18.22
C PHE A 325 16.60 30.00 -16.71
N ALA A 326 16.72 28.86 -16.02
CA ALA A 326 17.06 28.85 -14.60
C ALA A 326 18.45 29.44 -14.31
N ALA A 327 19.44 29.17 -15.17
CA ALA A 327 20.78 29.72 -15.05
C ALA A 327 20.78 31.24 -15.25
N ALA A 328 20.02 31.75 -16.22
CA ALA A 328 19.87 33.19 -16.47
C ALA A 328 19.22 33.91 -15.28
N ILE A 329 18.12 33.37 -14.74
CA ILE A 329 17.47 33.95 -13.55
C ILE A 329 18.41 33.92 -12.35
N ALA A 330 19.11 32.81 -12.12
CA ALA A 330 20.06 32.72 -11.02
C ALA A 330 21.22 33.73 -11.14
N ALA A 331 21.70 34.01 -12.36
CA ALA A 331 22.70 35.04 -12.60
C ALA A 331 22.16 36.45 -12.32
N LEU A 332 20.93 36.75 -12.75
CA LEU A 332 20.26 38.05 -12.52
C LEU A 332 19.93 38.30 -11.04
N THR A 333 19.57 37.26 -10.29
CA THR A 333 19.17 37.41 -8.88
C THR A 333 20.35 37.37 -7.90
N LYS A 334 21.53 36.92 -8.35
CA LYS A 334 22.74 36.79 -7.50
C LYS A 334 23.23 38.14 -6.92
N PRO A 335 23.27 39.26 -7.69
CA PRO A 335 23.61 40.58 -7.14
C PRO A 335 22.59 41.11 -6.12
N LEU A 336 21.35 40.62 -6.17
CA LEU A 336 20.26 41.01 -5.26
C LEU A 336 20.26 40.20 -3.95
N GLY A 337 21.27 39.37 -3.70
CA GLY A 337 21.36 38.52 -2.51
C GLY A 337 20.44 37.30 -2.51
N LEU A 338 19.61 37.12 -3.54
CA LEU A 338 18.66 36.00 -3.67
C LEU A 338 19.39 34.75 -4.22
N ARG A 339 19.87 33.91 -3.31
CA ARG A 339 20.59 32.66 -3.61
C ARG A 339 19.63 31.49 -3.83
N GLY A 340 20.05 30.51 -4.65
CA GLY A 340 19.31 29.24 -4.84
C GLY A 340 18.17 29.27 -5.86
N MET A 341 17.98 30.37 -6.58
CA MET A 341 16.91 30.53 -7.58
C MET A 341 17.00 29.51 -8.73
N PHE A 342 18.21 29.10 -9.12
CA PHE A 342 18.43 28.01 -10.08
C PHE A 342 17.63 26.77 -9.68
N TYR A 343 17.94 26.20 -8.51
CA TYR A 343 17.30 24.98 -8.01
C TYR A 343 15.81 25.13 -7.73
N ARG A 344 15.33 26.35 -7.48
CA ARG A 344 13.89 26.62 -7.32
C ARG A 344 13.13 26.48 -8.63
N ILE A 345 13.76 26.82 -9.76
CA ILE A 345 13.17 26.75 -11.11
C ILE A 345 13.33 25.35 -11.72
N VAL A 346 14.52 24.76 -11.59
CA VAL A 346 14.80 23.44 -12.18
C VAL A 346 14.15 22.31 -11.37
N GLY A 347 13.91 22.55 -10.07
CA GLY A 347 13.31 21.59 -9.15
C GLY A 347 14.35 20.90 -8.29
N ARG A 348 13.95 20.54 -7.05
CA ARG A 348 14.83 19.95 -6.05
C ARG A 348 15.35 18.55 -6.42
N ASN A 349 14.70 17.85 -7.36
CA ASN A 349 15.12 16.50 -7.80
C ASN A 349 16.49 16.48 -8.49
N ILE A 350 16.95 17.62 -9.02
CA ILE A 350 18.26 17.71 -9.67
C ILE A 350 19.39 17.90 -8.65
N ASN A 351 19.09 18.45 -7.46
CA ASN A 351 20.05 18.46 -6.36
C ASN A 351 20.39 17.05 -5.86
N ALA A 352 19.53 16.07 -6.15
CA ALA A 352 19.72 14.68 -5.78
C ALA A 352 20.45 13.88 -6.86
N ILE A 353 20.97 14.52 -7.93
CA ILE A 353 21.88 13.84 -8.86
C ILE A 353 23.18 13.58 -8.10
N ASP A 354 23.36 12.33 -7.73
CA ASP A 354 24.52 11.92 -6.97
C ASP A 354 25.70 11.66 -7.90
N GLY A 355 26.85 12.16 -7.50
CA GLY A 355 28.11 11.91 -8.18
C GLY A 355 28.61 10.50 -7.87
N PRO A 356 29.72 10.09 -8.49
CA PRO A 356 30.29 8.79 -8.21
C PRO A 356 30.81 8.70 -6.77
N CYS A 357 30.16 7.88 -5.95
CA CYS A 357 30.60 7.55 -4.61
C CYS A 357 31.38 6.22 -4.61
N GLU A 358 32.53 6.19 -3.92
CA GLU A 358 33.43 5.03 -3.78
C GLU A 358 32.79 3.81 -3.10
N TYR A 359 31.68 4.00 -2.40
CA TYR A 359 30.95 2.96 -1.66
C TYR A 359 29.71 2.42 -2.39
N THR A 360 29.50 2.81 -3.65
CA THR A 360 28.37 2.31 -4.44
C THR A 360 28.69 0.91 -4.92
N LEU A 361 27.92 -0.09 -4.49
CA LEU A 361 28.02 -1.43 -5.05
C LEU A 361 27.82 -1.35 -6.58
N PRO A 362 28.68 -2.01 -7.38
CA PRO A 362 28.60 -1.93 -8.83
C PRO A 362 27.21 -2.41 -9.26
N ILE A 363 26.49 -1.55 -9.98
CA ILE A 363 25.16 -1.88 -10.48
C ILE A 363 25.37 -2.88 -11.62
N PRO A 364 24.86 -4.12 -11.53
CA PRO A 364 24.96 -5.06 -12.63
C PRO A 364 24.14 -4.52 -13.81
N PHE A 365 24.83 -4.14 -14.88
CA PHE A 365 24.20 -3.65 -16.09
C PHE A 365 23.89 -4.83 -17.00
N SER A 366 22.62 -4.96 -17.42
CA SER A 366 22.31 -5.72 -18.64
C SER A 366 22.36 -4.75 -19.81
N PRO A 367 23.27 -4.92 -20.79
CA PRO A 367 23.35 -4.02 -21.92
C PRO A 367 22.06 -4.07 -22.75
N PRO A 368 21.63 -2.93 -23.34
CA PRO A 368 20.54 -2.95 -24.29
C PRO A 368 20.90 -3.91 -25.43
N SER A 369 20.00 -4.85 -25.71
CA SER A 369 20.19 -5.87 -26.74
C SER A 369 20.56 -5.23 -28.06
N LYS A 370 21.82 -5.38 -28.49
CA LYS A 370 22.19 -5.09 -29.89
C LYS A 370 21.44 -6.09 -30.76
N LYS A 371 20.49 -5.60 -31.56
CA LYS A 371 19.99 -6.36 -32.71
C LYS A 371 21.18 -6.65 -33.63
N GLY A 372 21.41 -7.95 -33.88
CA GLY A 372 22.21 -8.44 -35.00
C GLY A 372 23.71 -8.57 -34.72
N GLY A 373 24.19 -9.82 -34.67
CA GLY A 373 25.62 -10.14 -34.68
C GLY A 373 25.90 -11.46 -33.99
N ALA A 374 25.97 -12.54 -34.76
CA ALA A 374 26.33 -13.88 -34.29
C ALA A 374 27.78 -13.93 -33.76
N GLY A 375 28.01 -14.74 -32.73
CA GLY A 375 29.32 -15.34 -32.43
C GLY A 375 29.91 -14.97 -31.08
N GLY A 376 30.14 -16.00 -30.25
CA GLY A 376 31.10 -15.96 -29.14
C GLY A 376 30.48 -16.14 -27.76
N GLY A 377 30.29 -17.40 -27.34
CA GLY A 377 29.96 -17.72 -25.96
C GLY A 377 31.14 -17.46 -25.02
N ALA A 378 30.91 -16.71 -23.95
CA ALA A 378 31.80 -16.67 -22.79
C ALA A 378 31.11 -17.38 -21.63
N ARG A 379 31.69 -18.52 -21.24
CA ARG A 379 31.36 -19.26 -20.03
C ARG A 379 31.70 -18.39 -18.82
N ALA A 380 30.79 -18.35 -17.85
CA ALA A 380 31.05 -17.78 -16.53
C ALA A 380 32.00 -18.71 -15.77
N ASP A 381 33.20 -18.23 -15.48
CA ASP A 381 34.17 -18.81 -14.59
C ASP A 381 33.91 -18.37 -13.15
N ALA A 382 33.56 -19.36 -12.33
CA ALA A 382 33.41 -19.25 -10.88
C ALA A 382 34.78 -19.17 -10.22
N SER A 383 35.37 -17.98 -10.19
CA SER A 383 36.48 -17.66 -9.28
C SER A 383 36.44 -16.19 -8.91
N GLY A 384 36.16 -15.93 -7.63
CA GLY A 384 36.17 -14.59 -7.07
C GLY A 384 37.50 -13.89 -7.32
N SER A 385 37.48 -12.90 -8.20
CA SER A 385 38.39 -11.77 -8.14
C SER A 385 37.58 -10.52 -8.47
N ALA A 386 37.64 -9.55 -7.57
CA ALA A 386 36.94 -8.29 -7.69
C ALA A 386 37.58 -7.44 -8.80
N GLN A 387 37.25 -7.71 -10.06
CA GLN A 387 37.52 -6.81 -11.17
C GLN A 387 36.30 -5.90 -11.37
N GLY A 388 36.41 -4.68 -10.85
CA GLY A 388 35.37 -3.65 -11.00
C GLY A 388 35.47 -2.44 -10.06
N PHE A 389 36.53 -2.32 -9.24
CA PHE A 389 36.72 -1.24 -8.26
C PHE A 389 37.10 0.15 -8.86
N GLY A 390 36.61 0.49 -10.05
CA GLY A 390 36.98 1.75 -10.72
C GLY A 390 35.89 2.43 -11.56
N GLU A 391 34.71 1.83 -11.70
CA GLU A 391 33.66 2.40 -12.54
C GLU A 391 32.81 3.39 -11.74
N ARG A 392 32.96 4.67 -12.07
CA ARG A 392 32.23 5.78 -11.46
C ARG A 392 30.83 5.87 -12.07
N TYR A 393 29.79 5.79 -11.24
CA TYR A 393 28.37 5.89 -11.65
C TYR A 393 27.79 7.27 -11.26
N ALA A 394 26.77 7.72 -11.98
CA ALA A 394 25.89 8.81 -11.57
C ALA A 394 24.45 8.32 -11.48
N LYS A 395 23.69 8.80 -10.50
CA LYS A 395 22.32 8.35 -10.26
C LYS A 395 21.37 9.55 -10.25
N LEU A 396 20.24 9.43 -10.96
CA LEU A 396 19.12 10.35 -10.79
C LEU A 396 18.22 9.86 -9.64
N GLY A 397 17.61 10.77 -8.89
CA GLY A 397 16.57 10.40 -7.93
C GLY A 397 15.38 9.69 -8.59
N PRO A 398 14.58 8.90 -7.83
CA PRO A 398 13.47 8.14 -8.37
C PRO A 398 12.41 9.03 -9.02
N LYS A 399 11.80 8.52 -10.08
CA LYS A 399 10.66 9.14 -10.77
C LYS A 399 9.37 8.88 -9.99
N ASP A 400 8.60 9.94 -9.76
CA ASP A 400 7.29 9.93 -9.10
C ASP A 400 7.23 9.10 -7.79
N PRO A 401 8.12 9.34 -6.82
CA PRO A 401 8.25 8.48 -5.64
C PRO A 401 6.96 8.37 -4.81
N ALA A 402 6.14 9.43 -4.76
CA ALA A 402 4.83 9.37 -4.09
C ALA A 402 3.88 8.37 -4.79
N ARG A 403 3.87 8.35 -6.13
CA ARG A 403 3.04 7.41 -6.90
C ARG A 403 3.52 5.97 -6.74
N VAL A 404 4.83 5.76 -6.69
CA VAL A 404 5.42 4.44 -6.41
C VAL A 404 5.02 3.96 -5.01
N ALA A 405 5.16 4.82 -3.99
CA ALA A 405 4.76 4.49 -2.62
C ALA A 405 3.28 4.11 -2.54
N GLU A 406 2.40 4.91 -3.15
CA GLU A 406 0.95 4.66 -3.18
C GLU A 406 0.60 3.35 -3.91
N HIS A 407 1.28 3.05 -5.02
CA HIS A 407 1.08 1.79 -5.73
C HIS A 407 1.50 0.58 -4.89
N LEU A 408 2.68 0.63 -4.27
CA LEU A 408 3.17 -0.45 -3.41
C LEU A 408 2.29 -0.64 -2.18
N ALA A 409 1.82 0.44 -1.54
CA ALA A 409 0.96 0.36 -0.37
C ALA A 409 -0.34 -0.40 -0.67
N ARG A 410 -0.95 -0.10 -1.82
CA ARG A 410 -2.14 -0.80 -2.33
C ARG A 410 -1.89 -2.26 -2.69
N GLU A 411 -0.68 -2.60 -3.13
CA GLU A 411 -0.30 -3.95 -3.54
C GLU A 411 0.22 -4.83 -2.41
N VAL A 412 0.73 -4.24 -1.34
CA VAL A 412 1.36 -4.97 -0.23
C VAL A 412 0.46 -4.97 1.00
N GLY A 413 -0.32 -3.90 1.20
CA GLY A 413 -1.26 -3.79 2.31
C GLY A 413 -0.65 -3.23 3.59
N VAL A 414 0.36 -2.35 3.46
CA VAL A 414 0.97 -1.59 4.55
C VAL A 414 1.34 -0.21 4.05
N ASP A 415 1.58 0.72 4.96
CA ASP A 415 2.05 2.05 4.59
C ASP A 415 3.47 1.98 4.00
N ILE A 416 3.75 2.82 3.00
CA ILE A 416 5.04 2.85 2.30
C ILE A 416 5.67 4.23 2.37
N ALA A 417 6.97 4.28 2.65
CA ALA A 417 7.78 5.50 2.50
C ALA A 417 8.98 5.24 1.59
N ILE A 418 9.20 6.12 0.62
CA ILE A 418 10.44 6.16 -0.16
C ILE A 418 11.32 7.25 0.41
N ILE A 419 12.49 6.85 0.89
CA ILE A 419 13.41 7.70 1.63
C ILE A 419 14.80 7.67 1.02
N ASP A 420 15.49 8.80 1.12
CA ASP A 420 16.93 8.94 0.92
C ASP A 420 17.51 9.25 2.30
N ALA A 421 18.11 8.24 2.92
CA ALA A 421 18.63 8.32 4.28
C ALA A 421 20.14 8.07 4.27
N ASN A 422 20.85 8.87 5.07
CA ASN A 422 22.25 8.69 5.38
C ASN A 422 22.50 9.07 6.84
N ASP A 423 23.72 8.89 7.33
CA ASP A 423 24.06 9.18 8.74
C ASP A 423 23.99 10.68 9.11
N LEU A 424 23.86 11.57 8.13
CA LEU A 424 23.76 13.03 8.33
C LEU A 424 22.30 13.53 8.27
N GLY A 425 21.38 12.77 7.69
CA GLY A 425 19.99 13.18 7.58
C GLY A 425 19.12 12.29 6.68
N VAL A 426 17.82 12.58 6.71
CA VAL A 426 16.78 11.82 6.00
C VAL A 426 15.91 12.74 5.15
N ASN A 427 15.93 12.50 3.84
CA ASN A 427 15.02 13.07 2.88
C ASN A 427 13.90 12.07 2.58
N VAL A 428 12.70 12.34 3.11
CA VAL A 428 11.50 11.62 2.66
C VAL A 428 11.15 12.14 1.27
N LEU A 429 11.11 11.28 0.26
CA LEU A 429 10.84 11.64 -1.13
C LEU A 429 9.37 11.41 -1.49
N GLY A 430 8.81 10.25 -1.15
CA GLY A 430 7.42 9.89 -1.39
C GLY A 430 6.85 9.09 -0.22
N VAL A 431 5.55 9.20 0.03
CA VAL A 431 4.84 8.39 1.02
C VAL A 431 3.44 8.05 0.49
N SER A 432 2.87 6.94 0.95
CA SER A 432 1.44 6.63 0.75
C SER A 432 0.55 7.61 1.51
N GLU A 433 -0.71 7.70 1.09
CA GLU A 433 -1.70 8.58 1.74
C GLU A 433 -1.84 8.28 3.25
N GLY A 434 -1.87 9.33 4.07
CA GLY A 434 -2.03 9.22 5.53
C GLY A 434 -0.73 9.11 6.34
N VAL A 435 0.41 8.84 5.69
CA VAL A 435 1.71 8.75 6.38
C VAL A 435 2.28 10.13 6.70
N ASP A 436 2.57 10.36 7.98
CA ASP A 436 3.27 11.59 8.41
C ASP A 436 4.77 11.52 8.08
N ARG A 437 5.23 12.46 7.24
CA ARG A 437 6.65 12.58 6.88
C ARG A 437 7.54 12.91 8.08
N SER A 438 7.01 13.58 9.11
CA SER A 438 7.78 13.95 10.29
C SER A 438 8.10 12.71 11.14
N PHE A 439 7.13 11.79 11.28
CA PHE A 439 7.33 10.47 11.85
C PHE A 439 8.40 9.67 11.09
N VAL A 440 8.31 9.59 9.75
CA VAL A 440 9.32 8.87 8.95
C VAL A 440 10.73 9.44 9.16
N ARG A 441 10.89 10.77 9.20
CA ARG A 441 12.19 11.39 9.46
C ARG A 441 12.74 11.05 10.83
N ALA A 442 11.90 11.05 11.87
CA ALA A 442 12.32 10.67 13.22
C ALA A 442 12.71 9.20 13.28
N ALA A 443 11.92 8.31 12.67
CA ALA A 443 12.16 6.88 12.65
C ALA A 443 13.48 6.49 11.96
N PHE A 444 13.97 7.29 11.02
CA PHE A 444 15.18 7.00 10.22
C PHE A 444 16.37 7.93 10.51
N LYS A 445 16.30 8.77 11.54
CA LYS A 445 17.29 9.84 11.80
C LYS A 445 18.75 9.34 11.84
N ASP A 446 18.98 8.16 12.43
CA ASP A 446 20.26 7.47 12.55
C ASP A 446 20.48 6.40 11.47
N ASN A 447 19.64 6.38 10.42
CA ASN A 447 19.71 5.49 9.26
C ASN A 447 19.88 3.98 9.61
N PRO A 448 18.80 3.26 9.97
CA PRO A 448 18.85 1.83 10.25
C PRO A 448 19.17 0.96 9.02
N LEU A 449 19.10 1.51 7.79
CA LEU A 449 19.41 0.78 6.54
C LEU A 449 20.91 0.57 6.33
N GLY A 450 21.75 1.17 7.17
CA GLY A 450 23.19 1.18 6.93
C GLY A 450 23.58 2.08 5.75
N GLN A 451 24.88 2.18 5.51
CA GLN A 451 25.43 3.20 4.58
C GLN A 451 26.22 2.59 3.42
N THR A 452 26.66 1.34 3.56
CA THR A 452 27.71 0.72 2.75
C THR A 452 27.24 -0.59 2.12
N ASN A 453 27.80 -1.73 2.56
CA ASN A 453 27.63 -3.04 1.94
C ASN A 453 26.62 -3.95 2.69
N GLU A 454 25.81 -3.38 3.58
CA GLU A 454 24.84 -4.12 4.39
C GLU A 454 23.73 -4.76 3.54
N GLN A 455 23.50 -4.26 2.33
CA GLN A 455 22.48 -4.75 1.39
C GLN A 455 21.07 -4.76 2.01
N THR A 456 20.75 -3.77 2.84
CA THR A 456 19.44 -3.65 3.52
C THR A 456 18.65 -2.44 3.00
N PRO A 457 18.21 -2.45 1.73
CA PRO A 457 17.59 -1.27 1.11
C PRO A 457 16.15 -1.01 1.57
N MET A 458 15.59 -1.85 2.44
CA MET A 458 14.25 -1.70 2.99
C MET A 458 14.29 -1.90 4.51
N ALA A 459 13.38 -1.27 5.24
CA ALA A 459 13.16 -1.56 6.65
C ALA A 459 11.69 -1.48 7.03
N ILE A 460 11.26 -2.43 7.86
CA ILE A 460 9.96 -2.40 8.52
C ILE A 460 10.09 -1.51 9.75
N VAL A 461 9.18 -0.56 9.91
CA VAL A 461 8.98 0.21 11.14
C VAL A 461 7.67 -0.25 11.76
N ARG A 462 7.78 -0.75 12.98
CA ARG A 462 6.66 -1.27 13.78
C ARG A 462 6.57 -0.47 15.08
N ALA A 463 5.35 -0.16 15.51
CA ALA A 463 5.16 0.40 16.84
C ALA A 463 5.76 -0.55 17.90
N ALA A 464 6.59 -0.02 18.78
CA ALA A 464 7.10 -0.81 19.91
C ALA A 464 5.96 -0.99 20.92
N SER A 465 5.78 -2.22 21.38
CA SER A 465 4.79 -2.59 22.40
C SER A 465 5.09 -1.99 23.76
#